data_AF-A0A2J5HVW1-F1
#
_entry.id   AF-A0A2J5HVW1-F1
#
_cell.length_a   1.000
_cell.length_b   1.000
_cell.length_c   1.000
_cell.angle_alpha   90.00
_cell.angle_beta   90.00
_cell.angle_gamma   90.00
#
_symmetry.space_group_name_H-M   'P 1'
#
loop_
_entity.id
_entity.type
_entity.pdbx_description
1 polymer ?
#
loop_
_entity_poly.entity_id
_entity_poly.type
_entity_poly.pdbx_seq_one_letter_code
_entity_poly.pdbx_strand_id
1 'polypeptide(L)'
;MENHGCAFAEVEDPRPKNIEELSAMIGKRRDSVTKYTSRDYMTFIDKAREEHEIERFDDVLLAIYRDKDNMMSGPDMETRCHEQLEDLERLTECLIRASPDMYDGAKDGTLNADILQKLRPVLQTEHDGGPVLPNFFFDCTEAEGRKSVGKLQALHSGVYGARAFHRLQCFLQGEGAPPIYDGNAYTIAVAMVGYHMCFYCVAPVSPTNPSRETDYKMWLVHEIDMKRGYKHFLSGVSAFKNCREWAHQQRNRLISEANDAGRRKRKYSEDESQGSQNKVRRV
;
A
#
# COMPACT_ATOMS: atom_id res chain seq x y z
N MET A 1 -1.71 7.24 25.62
CA MET A 1 -1.98 7.81 24.28
C MET A 1 -3.35 7.36 23.88
N GLU A 2 -4.25 8.29 23.56
CA GLU A 2 -5.51 7.92 22.91
C GLU A 2 -5.18 7.20 21.61
N ASN A 3 -5.69 5.99 21.45
CA ASN A 3 -5.53 5.26 20.21
C ASN A 3 -6.40 5.96 19.16
N HIS A 4 -5.78 6.66 18.21
CA HIS A 4 -6.44 7.39 17.10
C HIS A 4 -7.06 6.44 16.05
N GLY A 5 -7.59 5.30 16.50
CA GLY A 5 -8.10 4.24 15.65
C GLY A 5 -7.00 3.54 14.84
N CYS A 6 -5.73 3.59 15.23
CA CYS A 6 -4.62 3.00 14.48
C CYS A 6 -3.75 2.18 15.43
N ALA A 7 -3.73 0.86 15.27
CA ALA A 7 -3.03 -0.01 16.21
C ALA A 7 -2.36 -1.21 15.56
N PHE A 8 -1.37 -1.76 16.27
CA PHE A 8 -0.92 -3.12 16.03
C PHE A 8 -2.00 -4.09 16.51
N ALA A 9 -2.20 -5.16 15.75
CA ALA A 9 -3.09 -6.22 16.17
C ALA A 9 -2.54 -6.95 17.39
N GLU A 10 -3.44 -7.26 18.33
CA GLU A 10 -3.17 -8.11 19.47
C GLU A 10 -3.42 -9.58 19.13
N VAL A 11 -2.98 -10.50 19.99
CA VAL A 11 -3.12 -11.96 19.74
C VAL A 11 -4.58 -12.38 19.61
N GLU A 12 -5.47 -11.72 20.34
CA GLU A 12 -6.91 -12.01 20.37
C GLU A 12 -7.67 -11.40 19.19
N ASP A 13 -7.03 -10.50 18.43
CA ASP A 13 -7.68 -9.83 17.33
C ASP A 13 -7.94 -10.80 16.16
N PRO A 14 -9.15 -10.75 15.56
CA PRO A 14 -9.43 -11.54 14.37
C PRO A 14 -8.47 -11.13 13.25
N ARG A 15 -7.82 -12.12 12.64
CA ARG A 15 -6.94 -11.89 11.50
C ARG A 15 -7.75 -11.59 10.23
N PRO A 16 -7.15 -10.89 9.24
CA PRO A 16 -7.77 -10.74 7.93
C PRO A 16 -8.10 -12.11 7.31
N LYS A 17 -9.24 -12.22 6.63
CA LYS A 17 -9.71 -13.44 5.97
C LYS A 17 -8.76 -13.95 4.89
N ASN A 18 -7.95 -13.08 4.32
CA ASN A 18 -6.96 -13.40 3.30
C ASN A 18 -5.53 -13.58 3.86
N ILE A 19 -5.35 -13.76 5.18
CA ILE A 19 -4.01 -13.85 5.79
C ILE A 19 -3.22 -15.08 5.29
N GLU A 20 -3.88 -16.19 4.99
CA GLU A 20 -3.27 -17.40 4.42
C GLU A 20 -2.84 -17.16 2.97
N GLU A 21 -3.63 -16.43 2.18
CA GLU A 21 -3.25 -16.01 0.82
C GLU A 21 -2.00 -15.15 0.86
N LEU A 22 -1.97 -14.15 1.75
CA LEU A 22 -0.82 -13.26 1.93
C LEU A 22 0.44 -14.04 2.35
N SER A 23 0.29 -14.97 3.29
CA SER A 23 1.40 -15.84 3.75
C SER A 23 1.93 -16.71 2.61
N ALA A 24 1.04 -17.32 1.82
CA ALA A 24 1.43 -18.13 0.66
C ALA A 24 2.09 -17.29 -0.43
N MET A 25 1.58 -16.08 -0.69
CA MET A 25 2.13 -15.12 -1.64
C MET A 25 3.54 -14.68 -1.23
N ILE A 26 3.75 -14.33 0.04
CA ILE A 26 5.07 -13.96 0.58
C ILE A 26 6.07 -15.10 0.40
N GLY A 27 5.68 -16.33 0.74
CA GLY A 27 6.53 -17.52 0.65
C GLY A 27 6.78 -18.06 -0.76
N LYS A 28 6.11 -17.51 -1.78
CA LYS A 28 6.21 -18.01 -3.16
C LYS A 28 7.62 -17.80 -3.73
N ARG A 29 8.25 -18.87 -4.20
CA ARG A 29 9.54 -18.78 -4.91
C ARG A 29 9.37 -17.99 -6.22
N ARG A 30 10.31 -17.09 -6.53
CA ARG A 30 10.36 -16.37 -7.81
C ARG A 30 11.52 -16.84 -8.68
N ASP A 31 11.27 -17.05 -9.97
CA ASP A 31 12.35 -17.40 -10.91
C ASP A 31 13.32 -16.25 -11.12
N SER A 32 12.87 -15.01 -10.95
CA SER A 32 13.72 -13.81 -11.06
C SER A 32 14.86 -13.80 -10.03
N VAL A 33 14.74 -14.52 -8.90
CA VAL A 33 15.81 -14.59 -7.90
C VAL A 33 16.87 -15.65 -8.21
N THR A 34 16.68 -16.50 -9.21
CA THR A 34 17.66 -17.53 -9.62
C THR A 34 18.97 -16.93 -10.16
N LYS A 35 18.92 -15.67 -10.62
CA LYS A 35 20.07 -14.93 -11.16
C LYS A 35 20.97 -14.30 -10.08
N TYR A 36 20.56 -14.35 -8.81
CA TYR A 36 21.32 -13.82 -7.70
C TYR A 36 22.40 -14.80 -7.31
N THR A 37 23.52 -14.31 -6.82
CA THR A 37 24.71 -15.07 -6.48
C THR A 37 25.09 -14.84 -5.03
N SER A 38 26.01 -15.66 -4.49
CA SER A 38 26.59 -15.43 -3.18
C SER A 38 27.28 -14.06 -3.08
N ARG A 39 27.79 -13.53 -4.20
CA ARG A 39 28.39 -12.18 -4.25
C ARG A 39 27.33 -11.11 -4.01
N ASP A 40 26.15 -11.22 -4.63
CA ASP A 40 25.05 -10.28 -4.39
C ASP A 40 24.63 -10.27 -2.91
N TYR A 41 24.62 -11.45 -2.27
CA TYR A 41 24.38 -11.55 -0.84
C TYR A 41 25.47 -10.88 0.01
N MET A 42 26.75 -11.09 -0.31
CA MET A 42 27.84 -10.41 0.41
C MET A 42 27.77 -8.90 0.23
N THR A 43 27.44 -8.43 -0.97
CA THR A 43 27.19 -7.01 -1.26
C THR A 43 26.02 -6.49 -0.43
N PHE A 44 24.90 -7.22 -0.32
CA PHE A 44 23.80 -6.85 0.56
C PHE A 44 24.23 -6.75 2.03
N ILE A 45 25.03 -7.72 2.53
CA ILE A 45 25.49 -7.72 3.92
C ILE A 45 26.35 -6.51 4.24
N ASP A 46 27.20 -6.12 3.30
CA ASP A 46 28.07 -4.95 3.42
C ASP A 46 27.24 -3.66 3.41
N LYS A 47 26.40 -3.51 2.39
CA LYS A 47 25.53 -2.35 2.17
C LYS A 47 24.50 -2.10 3.27
N ALA A 48 23.88 -3.15 3.81
CA ALA A 48 22.92 -3.01 4.89
C ALA A 48 23.55 -2.61 6.23
N ARG A 49 24.89 -2.46 6.31
CA ARG A 49 25.61 -1.86 7.46
C ARG A 49 25.74 -0.36 7.37
N GLU A 50 25.50 0.23 6.20
CA GLU A 50 25.60 1.68 6.01
C GLU A 50 24.87 2.37 7.16
N GLU A 51 25.41 3.46 7.69
CA GLU A 51 24.86 4.22 8.82
C GLU A 51 24.04 5.41 8.35
N HIS A 52 24.11 5.79 7.07
CA HIS A 52 23.31 6.84 6.46
C HIS A 52 22.01 6.31 5.82
N GLU A 53 20.87 6.94 6.13
CA GLU A 53 19.55 6.33 5.90
C GLU A 53 19.20 6.22 4.43
N ILE A 54 19.41 7.34 3.72
CA ILE A 54 19.16 7.46 2.28
C ILE A 54 20.12 6.54 1.50
N GLU A 55 21.40 6.53 1.86
CA GLU A 55 22.40 5.70 1.19
C GLU A 55 22.10 4.21 1.41
N ARG A 56 21.76 3.81 2.64
CA ARG A 56 21.35 2.44 2.96
C ARG A 56 20.11 2.04 2.16
N PHE A 57 19.08 2.88 2.13
CA PHE A 57 17.86 2.61 1.39
C PHE A 57 18.16 2.34 -0.09
N ASP A 58 18.93 3.24 -0.71
CA ASP A 58 19.33 3.13 -2.10
C ASP A 58 20.11 1.85 -2.38
N ASP A 59 21.02 1.51 -1.47
CA ASP A 59 21.86 0.34 -1.55
C ASP A 59 21.10 -0.97 -1.32
N VAL A 60 20.12 -0.97 -0.42
CA VAL A 60 19.21 -2.10 -0.19
C VAL A 60 18.32 -2.31 -1.40
N LEU A 61 17.73 -1.25 -1.97
CA LEU A 61 16.93 -1.36 -3.19
C LEU A 61 17.77 -1.85 -4.36
N LEU A 62 18.98 -1.33 -4.53
CA LEU A 62 19.92 -1.81 -5.55
C LEU A 62 20.28 -3.28 -5.30
N ALA A 63 20.43 -3.73 -4.07
CA ALA A 63 20.63 -5.16 -3.79
C ALA A 63 19.38 -6.00 -4.10
N ILE A 64 18.17 -5.48 -3.85
CA ILE A 64 16.90 -6.19 -4.12
C ILE A 64 16.59 -6.25 -5.62
N TYR A 65 16.94 -5.24 -6.42
CA TYR A 65 16.59 -5.17 -7.85
C TYR A 65 17.78 -5.34 -8.80
N ARG A 66 19.02 -5.29 -8.29
CA ARG A 66 20.31 -5.26 -9.02
C ARG A 66 20.54 -4.02 -9.86
N ASP A 67 19.47 -3.29 -10.16
CA ASP A 67 19.45 -2.06 -10.94
C ASP A 67 18.20 -1.27 -10.51
N LYS A 68 18.34 0.03 -10.31
CA LYS A 68 17.21 0.91 -9.97
C LYS A 68 16.22 0.99 -11.13
N ASP A 69 16.69 0.90 -12.37
CA ASP A 69 15.82 0.88 -13.57
C ASP A 69 15.02 -0.44 -13.68
N ASN A 70 15.45 -1.49 -12.97
CA ASN A 70 14.72 -2.76 -12.85
C ASN A 70 13.83 -2.84 -11.61
N MET A 71 13.69 -1.76 -10.82
CA MET A 71 12.53 -1.65 -9.94
C MET A 71 11.30 -1.84 -10.79
N MET A 72 10.41 -2.75 -10.37
CA MET A 72 9.13 -2.97 -11.05
C MET A 72 8.56 -1.60 -11.39
N SER A 73 8.48 -1.28 -12.68
CA SER A 73 8.02 0.00 -13.20
C SER A 73 7.05 -0.39 -14.30
N GLY A 74 5.78 -0.52 -13.93
CA GLY A 74 4.71 -0.82 -14.86
C GLY A 74 4.29 0.44 -15.62
N PRO A 75 3.69 0.32 -16.82
CA PRO A 75 3.13 1.47 -17.52
C PRO A 75 2.06 2.21 -16.68
N ASP A 76 1.45 1.53 -15.71
CA ASP A 76 0.37 1.98 -14.85
C ASP A 76 0.78 2.18 -13.38
N MET A 77 2.03 1.91 -13.02
CA MET A 77 2.54 2.06 -11.66
C MET A 77 3.45 3.27 -11.53
N GLU A 78 3.34 3.95 -10.41
CA GLU A 78 4.20 5.07 -10.03
C GLU A 78 4.81 4.79 -8.67
N THR A 79 6.12 4.93 -8.59
CA THR A 79 6.89 4.73 -7.36
C THR A 79 7.51 6.06 -6.96
N ARG A 80 7.43 6.38 -5.68
CA ARG A 80 8.04 7.54 -5.07
C ARG A 80 8.94 7.10 -3.93
N CYS A 81 10.02 7.83 -3.73
CA CYS A 81 11.00 7.55 -2.69
C CYS A 81 11.26 8.80 -1.85
N HIS A 82 11.31 8.64 -0.52
CA HIS A 82 11.56 9.72 0.44
C HIS A 82 10.64 10.94 0.29
N GLU A 83 9.40 10.70 -0.12
CA GLU A 83 8.38 11.72 -0.26
C GLU A 83 7.31 11.52 0.81
N GLN A 84 6.87 12.62 1.42
CA GLN A 84 5.72 12.61 2.31
C GLN A 84 4.46 12.26 1.50
N LEU A 85 3.51 11.60 2.16
CA LEU A 85 2.17 11.37 1.60
C LEU A 85 1.35 12.67 1.61
N GLU A 86 1.90 13.72 1.00
CA GLU A 86 1.37 15.08 0.99
C GLU A 86 -0.02 15.12 0.35
N ASP A 87 -0.83 16.10 0.74
CA ASP A 87 -2.20 16.31 0.28
C ASP A 87 -3.23 15.22 0.63
N LEU A 88 -2.78 14.07 1.14
CA LEU A 88 -3.66 13.17 1.84
C LEU A 88 -4.11 13.79 3.17
N GLU A 89 -5.41 13.71 3.43
CA GLU A 89 -6.04 14.12 4.68
C GLU A 89 -5.29 13.51 5.86
N ARG A 90 -5.07 14.25 6.95
CA ARG A 90 -4.35 13.67 8.10
C ARG A 90 -5.18 12.58 8.76
N LEU A 91 -4.53 11.62 9.42
CA LEU A 91 -5.24 10.63 10.23
C LEU A 91 -5.89 11.26 11.48
N THR A 92 -5.24 12.29 12.01
CA THR A 92 -5.70 13.16 13.09
C THR A 92 -4.99 14.50 12.97
N GLU A 93 -5.59 15.58 13.47
CA GLU A 93 -5.06 16.95 13.34
C GLU A 93 -3.65 17.10 13.92
N CYS A 94 -3.31 16.31 14.94
CA CYS A 94 -2.04 16.38 15.67
C CYS A 94 -0.92 15.51 15.10
N LEU A 95 -1.19 14.62 14.14
CA LEU A 95 -0.16 13.78 13.52
C LEU A 95 0.35 14.43 12.24
N ILE A 96 1.67 14.47 12.10
CA ILE A 96 2.32 14.76 10.81
C ILE A 96 1.96 13.67 9.80
N ARG A 97 2.09 13.95 8.51
CA ARG A 97 1.88 12.94 7.47
C ARG A 97 3.01 11.92 7.48
N ALA A 98 2.71 10.70 7.03
CA ALA A 98 3.71 9.66 6.88
C ALA A 98 4.71 10.04 5.78
N SER A 99 5.96 9.63 5.95
CA SER A 99 7.07 9.85 5.02
C SER A 99 7.77 8.51 4.78
N PRO A 100 7.16 7.57 4.03
CA PRO A 100 7.78 6.29 3.74
C PRO A 100 9.04 6.48 2.88
N ASP A 101 10.02 5.60 3.04
CA ASP A 101 11.20 5.61 2.17
C ASP A 101 10.86 5.22 0.73
N MET A 102 9.86 4.35 0.54
CA MET A 102 9.29 4.04 -0.76
C MET A 102 7.81 3.73 -0.66
N TYR A 103 7.05 4.14 -1.67
CA TYR A 103 5.68 3.67 -1.84
C TYR A 103 5.29 3.54 -3.31
N ASP A 104 4.35 2.65 -3.59
CA ASP A 104 3.78 2.48 -4.93
C ASP A 104 2.30 2.85 -4.96
N GLY A 105 1.93 3.62 -5.96
CA GLY A 105 0.55 3.86 -6.37
C GLY A 105 0.35 3.62 -7.86
N ALA A 106 -0.86 3.91 -8.35
CA ALA A 106 -1.17 3.95 -9.76
C ALA A 106 -0.83 5.35 -10.31
N LYS A 107 -0.46 5.43 -11.59
CA LYS A 107 -0.21 6.73 -12.22
C LYS A 107 -1.47 7.58 -12.24
N ASP A 108 -1.28 8.91 -12.21
CA ASP A 108 -2.38 9.82 -12.44
C ASP A 108 -3.09 9.54 -13.79
N GLY A 109 -4.41 9.76 -13.82
CA GLY A 109 -5.25 9.45 -14.97
C GLY A 109 -5.65 7.98 -15.15
N THR A 110 -5.13 7.05 -14.33
CA THR A 110 -5.56 5.64 -14.37
C THR A 110 -6.96 5.42 -13.77
N LEU A 111 -7.35 6.23 -12.78
CA LEU A 111 -8.69 6.24 -12.18
C LEU A 111 -9.60 7.24 -12.89
N ASN A 112 -10.89 6.92 -13.00
CA ASN A 112 -11.92 7.78 -13.56
C ASN A 112 -11.89 9.16 -12.87
N ALA A 113 -11.79 10.21 -13.69
CA ALA A 113 -11.59 11.58 -13.22
C ALA A 113 -12.67 12.05 -12.23
N ASP A 114 -13.94 11.67 -12.43
CA ASP A 114 -15.04 12.10 -11.55
C ASP A 114 -14.94 11.41 -10.18
N ILE A 115 -14.50 10.15 -10.15
CA ILE A 115 -14.29 9.39 -8.92
C ILE A 115 -13.09 9.96 -8.18
N LEU A 116 -11.98 10.18 -8.89
CA LEU A 116 -10.76 10.76 -8.34
C LEU A 116 -11.04 12.15 -7.75
N GLN A 117 -11.76 13.02 -8.47
CA GLN A 117 -12.10 14.36 -7.99
C GLN A 117 -12.87 14.32 -6.65
N LYS A 118 -13.79 13.38 -6.49
CA LYS A 118 -14.59 13.23 -5.25
C LYS A 118 -13.79 12.68 -4.07
N LEU A 119 -12.78 11.85 -4.34
CA LEU A 119 -12.03 11.12 -3.31
C LEU A 119 -10.56 11.55 -3.22
N ARG A 120 -10.15 12.60 -3.93
CA ARG A 120 -8.76 13.07 -4.03
C ARG A 120 -8.08 13.20 -2.66
N PRO A 121 -8.70 13.80 -1.62
CA PRO A 121 -8.05 13.98 -0.32
C PRO A 121 -7.64 12.68 0.38
N VAL A 122 -8.15 11.52 -0.05
CA VAL A 122 -7.79 10.22 0.55
C VAL A 122 -7.12 9.27 -0.45
N LEU A 123 -7.14 9.58 -1.74
CA LEU A 123 -6.63 8.68 -2.78
C LEU A 123 -5.33 9.13 -3.44
N GLN A 124 -5.06 10.42 -3.58
CA GLN A 124 -3.93 10.90 -4.37
C GLN A 124 -2.96 11.67 -3.51
N THR A 125 -1.70 11.24 -3.52
CA THR A 125 -0.60 12.01 -2.96
C THR A 125 -0.25 13.15 -3.92
N GLU A 126 0.16 14.30 -3.37
CA GLU A 126 0.56 15.50 -4.12
C GLU A 126 -0.57 16.12 -4.97
N HIS A 127 -0.68 17.44 -4.92
CA HIS A 127 -1.65 18.19 -5.72
C HIS A 127 -1.24 18.18 -7.20
N ASP A 128 -2.02 17.42 -7.98
CA ASP A 128 -1.95 17.27 -9.44
C ASP A 128 -0.69 16.52 -9.93
N GLY A 129 -0.77 15.18 -9.91
CA GLY A 129 0.15 14.32 -10.66
C GLY A 129 0.85 13.24 -9.84
N GLY A 130 0.67 13.21 -8.52
CA GLY A 130 1.24 12.14 -7.70
C GLY A 130 0.45 10.82 -7.74
N PRO A 131 1.04 9.74 -7.18
CA PRO A 131 0.45 8.41 -7.18
C PRO A 131 -0.97 8.35 -6.60
N VAL A 132 -1.84 7.59 -7.27
CA VAL A 132 -3.22 7.31 -6.88
C VAL A 132 -3.33 5.95 -6.19
N LEU A 133 -4.10 5.89 -5.11
CA LEU A 133 -4.42 4.69 -4.35
C LEU A 133 -3.16 3.92 -3.88
N PRO A 134 -2.23 4.54 -3.14
CA PRO A 134 -1.03 3.86 -2.68
C PRO A 134 -1.38 2.68 -1.76
N ASN A 135 -0.78 1.52 -1.97
CA ASN A 135 -1.06 0.33 -1.14
C ASN A 135 0.14 -0.61 -0.93
N PHE A 136 1.33 -0.19 -1.32
CA PHE A 136 2.59 -0.83 -0.95
C PHE A 136 3.51 0.23 -0.38
N PHE A 137 4.10 -0.04 0.79
CA PHE A 137 5.00 0.86 1.49
C PHE A 137 6.24 0.10 1.97
N PHE A 138 7.39 0.76 1.94
CA PHE A 138 8.64 0.23 2.45
C PHE A 138 9.42 1.30 3.22
N ASP A 139 9.86 0.93 4.43
CA ASP A 139 10.69 1.74 5.32
C ASP A 139 11.98 0.97 5.66
N CYS A 140 13.14 1.62 5.55
CA CYS A 140 14.46 1.05 5.78
C CYS A 140 15.18 1.80 6.91
N THR A 141 15.09 1.28 8.13
CA THR A 141 15.62 1.93 9.33
C THR A 141 16.99 1.40 9.77
N GLU A 142 17.77 2.32 10.36
CA GLU A 142 19.22 2.22 10.59
C GLU A 142 19.74 1.34 11.73
N ALA A 143 18.90 0.83 12.64
CA ALA A 143 19.45 0.13 13.80
C ALA A 143 18.49 -0.89 14.43
N GLU A 144 19.02 -2.04 14.85
CA GLU A 144 18.29 -3.09 15.57
C GLU A 144 17.61 -2.58 16.87
N GLY A 145 18.09 -1.47 17.46
CA GLY A 145 17.45 -0.78 18.59
C GLY A 145 16.24 0.10 18.25
N ARG A 146 15.96 0.31 16.95
CA ARG A 146 14.85 1.11 16.42
C ARG A 146 13.74 0.26 15.80
N LYS A 147 13.66 -1.02 16.16
CA LYS A 147 12.57 -1.93 15.71
C LYS A 147 11.17 -1.36 15.96
N SER A 148 10.99 -0.66 17.09
CA SER A 148 9.74 0.04 17.41
C SER A 148 9.44 1.20 16.44
N VAL A 149 10.46 1.93 15.99
CA VAL A 149 10.33 3.05 15.04
C VAL A 149 9.92 2.55 13.67
N GLY A 150 10.65 1.58 13.09
CA GLY A 150 10.31 1.03 11.77
C GLY A 150 8.93 0.37 11.75
N LYS A 151 8.54 -0.29 12.86
CA LYS A 151 7.19 -0.82 13.02
C LYS A 151 6.12 0.27 13.10
N LEU A 152 6.39 1.41 13.75
CA LEU A 152 5.47 2.56 13.79
C LEU A 152 5.37 3.26 12.43
N GLN A 153 6.48 3.41 11.69
CA GLN A 153 6.47 3.96 10.33
C GLN A 153 5.64 3.09 9.39
N ALA A 154 5.85 1.77 9.42
CA ALA A 154 5.05 0.82 8.65
C ALA A 154 3.55 0.90 8.97
N LEU A 155 3.18 1.03 10.25
CA LEU A 155 1.78 1.26 10.65
C LEU A 155 1.27 2.58 10.08
N HIS A 156 2.02 3.66 10.29
CA HIS A 156 1.61 4.99 9.90
C HIS A 156 1.35 5.08 8.40
N SER A 157 2.31 4.67 7.58
CA SER A 157 2.19 4.63 6.11
C SER A 157 1.09 3.65 5.65
N GLY A 158 1.06 2.44 6.21
CA GLY A 158 0.10 1.41 5.83
C GLY A 158 -1.36 1.79 6.12
N VAL A 159 -1.63 2.60 7.16
CA VAL A 159 -2.98 3.10 7.43
C VAL A 159 -3.48 4.03 6.33
N TYR A 160 -2.62 4.88 5.75
CA TYR A 160 -3.02 5.73 4.62
C TYR A 160 -3.50 4.89 3.43
N GLY A 161 -2.76 3.83 3.08
CA GLY A 161 -3.17 2.94 2.00
C GLY A 161 -4.44 2.16 2.31
N ALA A 162 -4.58 1.66 3.54
CA ALA A 162 -5.79 0.92 3.94
C ALA A 162 -7.02 1.82 3.93
N ARG A 163 -6.88 3.08 4.36
CA ARG A 163 -7.94 4.10 4.27
C ARG A 163 -8.31 4.41 2.83
N ALA A 164 -7.33 4.60 1.95
CA ALA A 164 -7.55 4.87 0.54
C ALA A 164 -8.34 3.73 -0.13
N PHE A 165 -7.92 2.48 0.08
CA PHE A 165 -8.60 1.28 -0.40
C PHE A 165 -10.04 1.19 0.11
N HIS A 166 -10.22 1.33 1.42
CA HIS A 166 -11.53 1.25 2.07
C HIS A 166 -12.49 2.32 1.57
N ARG A 167 -12.00 3.57 1.41
CA ARG A 167 -12.78 4.69 0.89
C ARG A 167 -13.29 4.44 -0.51
N LEU A 168 -12.43 3.94 -1.40
CA LEU A 168 -12.85 3.61 -2.76
C LEU A 168 -13.84 2.44 -2.77
N GLN A 169 -13.62 1.38 -1.98
CA GLN A 169 -14.58 0.27 -1.86
C GLN A 169 -15.97 0.73 -1.39
N CYS A 170 -16.02 1.58 -0.34
CA CYS A 170 -17.28 2.14 0.15
C CYS A 170 -17.96 3.02 -0.89
N PHE A 171 -17.21 3.87 -1.61
CA PHE A 171 -17.75 4.70 -2.67
C PHE A 171 -18.43 3.88 -3.78
N LEU A 172 -17.90 2.69 -4.09
CA LEU A 172 -18.47 1.81 -5.11
C LEU A 172 -19.79 1.13 -4.71
N GLN A 173 -20.16 1.13 -3.42
CA GLN A 173 -21.49 0.65 -2.99
C GLN A 173 -22.61 1.63 -3.30
N GLY A 174 -22.28 2.90 -3.53
CA GLY A 174 -23.24 3.97 -3.73
C GLY A 174 -23.40 4.88 -2.53
N GLU A 175 -23.95 6.06 -2.80
CA GLU A 175 -24.17 7.09 -1.79
C GLU A 175 -25.19 6.61 -0.75
N GLY A 176 -24.87 6.77 0.54
CA GLY A 176 -25.75 6.38 1.65
C GLY A 176 -25.68 4.90 2.07
N ALA A 177 -24.87 4.06 1.40
CA ALA A 177 -24.61 2.70 1.85
C ALA A 177 -23.76 2.71 3.14
N PRO A 178 -23.99 1.75 4.07
CA PRO A 178 -23.14 1.63 5.25
C PRO A 178 -21.69 1.26 4.87
N PRO A 179 -20.67 1.65 5.68
CA PRO A 179 -19.28 1.27 5.46
C PRO A 179 -19.11 -0.26 5.36
N ILE A 180 -18.18 -0.71 4.50
CA ILE A 180 -17.92 -2.14 4.29
C ILE A 180 -16.68 -2.58 5.04
N TYR A 181 -16.82 -3.65 5.82
CA TYR A 181 -15.70 -4.37 6.40
C TYR A 181 -15.71 -5.81 5.87
N ASP A 182 -15.14 -6.03 4.69
CA ASP A 182 -15.09 -7.36 4.05
C ASP A 182 -14.20 -8.35 4.82
N GLY A 183 -13.32 -7.82 5.67
CA GLY A 183 -12.38 -8.55 6.51
C GLY A 183 -11.06 -8.89 5.83
N ASN A 184 -10.79 -8.34 4.64
CA ASN A 184 -9.52 -8.56 3.93
C ASN A 184 -8.55 -7.38 4.15
N ALA A 185 -7.26 -7.66 4.03
CA ALA A 185 -6.21 -6.65 3.98
C ALA A 185 -5.71 -6.49 2.56
N TYR A 186 -5.68 -5.25 2.04
CA TYR A 186 -5.23 -4.93 0.67
C TYR A 186 -3.99 -4.04 0.62
N THR A 187 -3.46 -3.67 1.78
CA THR A 187 -2.28 -2.84 1.93
C THR A 187 -1.16 -3.61 2.58
N ILE A 188 0.01 -3.55 1.97
CA ILE A 188 1.24 -4.15 2.50
C ILE A 188 2.18 -3.04 2.94
N ALA A 189 2.71 -3.17 4.15
CA ALA A 189 3.79 -2.34 4.65
C ALA A 189 4.97 -3.24 5.01
N VAL A 190 6.16 -2.89 4.52
CA VAL A 190 7.39 -3.62 4.78
C VAL A 190 8.31 -2.73 5.58
N ALA A 191 8.84 -3.23 6.70
CA ALA A 191 9.89 -2.56 7.44
C ALA A 191 11.15 -3.41 7.40
N MET A 192 12.26 -2.83 6.97
CA MET A 192 13.58 -3.43 7.13
C MET A 192 14.35 -2.69 8.23
N VAL A 193 14.75 -3.42 9.27
CA VAL A 193 15.53 -2.87 10.38
C VAL A 193 16.81 -3.66 10.51
N GLY A 194 17.93 -3.03 10.16
CA GLY A 194 19.20 -3.74 9.94
C GLY A 194 19.02 -4.79 8.85
N TYR A 195 19.07 -6.08 9.21
CA TYR A 195 18.91 -7.20 8.26
C TYR A 195 17.55 -7.90 8.35
N HIS A 196 16.70 -7.45 9.25
CA HIS A 196 15.39 -8.06 9.50
C HIS A 196 14.34 -7.37 8.65
N MET A 197 13.71 -8.12 7.75
CA MET A 197 12.60 -7.67 6.94
C MET A 197 11.29 -8.21 7.51
N CYS A 198 10.42 -7.31 7.95
CA CYS A 198 9.09 -7.62 8.47
C CYS A 198 8.03 -7.20 7.46
N PHE A 199 7.14 -8.14 7.14
CA PHE A 199 6.04 -7.95 6.20
C PHE A 199 4.73 -7.87 6.96
N TYR A 200 4.07 -6.72 6.85
CA TYR A 200 2.80 -6.45 7.51
C TYR A 200 1.68 -6.29 6.50
N CYS A 201 0.46 -6.61 6.94
CA CYS A 201 -0.75 -6.22 6.24
C CYS A 201 -1.57 -5.28 7.11
N VAL A 202 -2.22 -4.29 6.49
CA VAL A 202 -3.08 -3.32 7.17
C VAL A 202 -4.49 -3.41 6.60
N ALA A 203 -5.50 -3.42 7.48
CA ALA A 203 -6.90 -3.49 7.09
C ALA A 203 -7.77 -2.51 7.90
N PRO A 204 -8.84 -1.97 7.29
CA PRO A 204 -9.90 -1.29 8.04
C PRO A 204 -10.66 -2.31 8.90
N VAL A 205 -11.05 -1.88 10.09
CA VAL A 205 -11.93 -2.61 10.99
C VAL A 205 -13.01 -1.68 11.51
N SER A 206 -14.14 -2.25 11.95
CA SER A 206 -15.21 -1.46 12.55
C SER A 206 -14.68 -0.66 13.74
N PRO A 207 -15.07 0.61 13.87
CA PRO A 207 -14.53 1.48 14.89
C PRO A 207 -14.92 1.01 16.30
N THR A 208 -13.96 1.02 17.22
CA THR A 208 -14.20 0.71 18.64
C THR A 208 -14.72 1.92 19.43
N ASN A 209 -14.62 3.12 18.85
CA ASN A 209 -15.17 4.36 19.40
C ASN A 209 -16.21 4.93 18.43
N PRO A 210 -17.47 5.18 18.86
CA PRO A 210 -18.52 5.77 18.03
C PRO A 210 -18.18 7.15 17.42
N SER A 211 -17.20 7.87 17.96
CA SER A 211 -16.76 9.15 17.42
C SER A 211 -15.81 9.02 16.21
N ARG A 212 -15.40 7.80 15.85
CA ARG A 212 -14.51 7.51 14.72
C ARG A 212 -15.26 6.78 13.63
N GLU A 213 -14.94 7.11 12.39
CA GLU A 213 -15.57 6.47 11.24
C GLU A 213 -15.05 5.06 10.99
N THR A 214 -13.76 4.81 11.20
CA THR A 214 -13.10 3.53 10.96
C THR A 214 -11.83 3.43 11.79
N ASP A 215 -11.56 2.25 12.32
CA ASP A 215 -10.27 1.91 12.92
C ASP A 215 -9.44 1.10 11.91
N TYR A 216 -8.13 1.04 12.12
CA TYR A 216 -7.18 0.32 11.29
C TYR A 216 -6.26 -0.50 12.17
N LYS A 217 -6.02 -1.73 11.74
CA LYS A 217 -5.13 -2.66 12.43
C LYS A 217 -4.05 -3.16 11.49
N MET A 218 -2.86 -3.38 12.05
CA MET A 218 -1.71 -3.94 11.34
C MET A 218 -1.29 -5.27 11.95
N TRP A 219 -1.19 -6.30 11.12
CA TRP A 219 -0.74 -7.65 11.51
C TRP A 219 0.62 -7.95 10.88
N LEU A 220 1.49 -8.61 11.65
CA LEU A 220 2.69 -9.22 11.10
C LEU A 220 2.30 -10.51 10.35
N VAL A 221 2.63 -10.58 9.07
CA VAL A 221 2.37 -11.77 8.23
C VAL A 221 3.60 -12.67 8.22
N HIS A 222 4.79 -12.08 8.07
CA HIS A 222 6.04 -12.82 7.98
C HIS A 222 7.25 -11.97 8.39
N GLU A 223 8.32 -12.62 8.82
CA GLU A 223 9.60 -11.98 9.10
C GLU A 223 10.75 -12.83 8.58
N ILE A 224 11.78 -12.17 8.03
CA ILE A 224 12.97 -12.82 7.48
C ILE A 224 14.20 -12.08 7.98
N ASP A 225 15.06 -12.80 8.69
CA ASP A 225 16.43 -12.35 8.96
C ASP A 225 17.33 -12.71 7.77
N MET A 226 17.60 -11.72 6.93
CA MET A 226 18.38 -11.89 5.71
C MET A 226 19.87 -12.13 6.01
N LYS A 227 20.35 -11.87 7.22
CA LYS A 227 21.75 -12.12 7.65
C LYS A 227 22.04 -13.59 7.94
N ARG A 228 21.01 -14.43 8.10
CA ARG A 228 21.19 -15.87 8.40
C ARG A 228 21.76 -16.68 7.24
N GLY A 229 21.96 -16.06 6.07
CA GLY A 229 22.65 -16.66 4.94
C GLY A 229 21.96 -16.43 3.61
N TYR A 230 22.67 -16.78 2.54
CA TYR A 230 22.25 -16.60 1.15
C TYR A 230 20.83 -17.09 0.85
N LYS A 231 20.40 -18.23 1.40
CA LYS A 231 19.02 -18.73 1.22
C LYS A 231 17.96 -17.78 1.79
N HIS A 232 18.21 -17.18 2.96
CA HIS A 232 17.28 -16.24 3.59
C HIS A 232 17.26 -14.91 2.85
N PHE A 233 18.42 -14.47 2.35
CA PHE A 233 18.50 -13.33 1.43
C PHE A 233 17.64 -13.53 0.18
N LEU A 234 17.75 -14.68 -0.51
CA LEU A 234 16.90 -14.97 -1.68
C LEU A 234 15.40 -15.00 -1.32
N SER A 235 15.07 -15.51 -0.12
CA SER A 235 13.70 -15.52 0.38
C SER A 235 13.17 -14.11 0.62
N GLY A 236 13.98 -13.23 1.24
CA GLY A 236 13.65 -11.82 1.45
C GLY A 236 13.42 -11.06 0.16
N VAL A 237 14.33 -11.21 -0.81
CA VAL A 237 14.19 -10.60 -2.15
C VAL A 237 12.95 -11.12 -2.87
N SER A 238 12.65 -12.42 -2.78
CA SER A 238 11.43 -13.00 -3.36
C SER A 238 10.18 -12.43 -2.72
N ALA A 239 10.11 -12.44 -1.39
CA ALA A 239 8.99 -11.95 -0.61
C ALA A 239 8.70 -10.47 -0.90
N PHE A 240 9.73 -9.62 -0.93
CA PHE A 240 9.60 -8.21 -1.26
C PHE A 240 8.95 -8.00 -2.64
N LYS A 241 9.46 -8.70 -3.66
CA LYS A 241 8.93 -8.61 -5.02
C LYS A 241 7.51 -9.18 -5.14
N ASN A 242 7.20 -10.25 -4.40
CA ASN A 242 5.85 -10.83 -4.33
C ASN A 242 4.85 -9.84 -3.75
N CYS A 243 5.16 -9.25 -2.60
CA CYS A 243 4.29 -8.28 -1.95
C CYS A 243 4.00 -7.09 -2.86
N ARG A 244 5.04 -6.56 -3.50
CA ARG A 244 4.93 -5.40 -4.39
C ARG A 244 4.04 -5.69 -5.61
N GLU A 245 4.24 -6.83 -6.26
CA GLU A 245 3.41 -7.27 -7.38
C GLU A 245 1.96 -7.56 -6.96
N TRP A 246 1.76 -8.25 -5.83
CA TRP A 246 0.42 -8.55 -5.33
C TRP A 246 -0.35 -7.28 -5.01
N ALA A 247 0.28 -6.30 -4.35
CA ALA A 247 -0.32 -5.01 -4.05
C ALA A 247 -0.72 -4.26 -5.33
N HIS A 248 0.15 -4.26 -6.35
CA HIS A 248 -0.16 -3.72 -7.68
C HIS A 248 -1.38 -4.40 -8.32
N GLN A 249 -1.47 -5.73 -8.27
CA GLN A 249 -2.61 -6.48 -8.79
C GLN A 249 -3.94 -6.11 -8.09
N GLN A 250 -3.94 -6.03 -6.76
CA GLN A 250 -5.14 -5.63 -6.01
C GLN A 250 -5.57 -4.19 -6.34
N ARG A 251 -4.60 -3.28 -6.44
CA ARG A 251 -4.85 -1.87 -6.77
C ARG A 251 -5.48 -1.73 -8.14
N ASN A 252 -4.90 -2.39 -9.14
CA ASN A 252 -5.39 -2.37 -10.51
C ASN A 252 -6.78 -2.99 -10.64
N ARG A 253 -7.04 -4.07 -9.91
CA ARG A 253 -8.37 -4.67 -9.86
C ARG A 253 -9.40 -3.67 -9.36
N LEU A 254 -9.17 -3.02 -8.22
CA LEU A 254 -10.13 -2.07 -7.64
C LEU A 254 -10.31 -0.83 -8.52
N ILE A 255 -9.23 -0.32 -9.13
CA ILE A 255 -9.30 0.80 -10.09
C ILE A 255 -10.13 0.40 -11.33
N SER A 256 -9.94 -0.81 -11.85
CA SER A 256 -10.73 -1.31 -12.98
C SER A 256 -12.22 -1.39 -12.65
N GLU A 257 -12.56 -1.96 -11.49
CA GLU A 257 -13.93 -2.04 -10.98
C GLU A 257 -14.55 -0.63 -10.83
N ALA A 258 -13.78 0.34 -10.31
CA ALA A 258 -14.22 1.72 -10.18
C ALA A 258 -14.45 2.40 -11.53
N ASN A 259 -13.55 2.19 -12.49
CA ASN A 259 -13.68 2.72 -13.84
C ASN A 259 -14.91 2.18 -14.55
N ASP A 260 -15.19 0.88 -14.40
CA ASP A 260 -16.41 0.26 -14.92
C ASP A 260 -17.68 0.83 -14.29
N ALA A 261 -17.66 1.10 -12.98
CA ALA A 261 -18.77 1.76 -12.29
C ALA A 261 -18.99 3.19 -12.79
N GLY A 262 -17.92 3.97 -12.96
CA GLY A 262 -17.98 5.32 -13.50
C GLY A 262 -18.54 5.38 -14.93
N ARG A 263 -18.10 4.45 -15.81
CA ARG A 263 -18.63 4.32 -17.17
C ARG A 263 -20.12 4.01 -17.20
N ARG A 264 -20.59 3.11 -16.32
CA ARG A 264 -22.02 2.75 -16.22
C ARG A 264 -22.87 3.96 -15.81
N LYS A 265 -22.47 4.71 -14.77
CA LYS A 265 -23.21 5.89 -14.31
C LYS A 265 -23.35 6.97 -15.40
N ARG A 266 -22.28 7.23 -16.17
CA ARG A 266 -22.33 8.20 -17.28
C ARG A 266 -23.33 7.80 -18.37
N LYS A 267 -23.35 6.52 -18.77
CA LYS A 267 -24.34 6.00 -19.75
C LYS A 267 -25.79 6.20 -19.28
N TYR A 268 -26.10 5.87 -18.03
CA TYR A 268 -27.45 6.08 -17.49
C TYR A 268 -27.86 7.56 -17.51
N SER A 269 -26.96 8.49 -17.16
CA SER A 269 -27.26 9.91 -17.21
C SER A 269 -27.47 10.45 -18.64
N GLU A 270 -26.76 9.92 -19.63
CA GLU A 270 -26.92 10.30 -21.04
C GLU A 270 -28.26 9.80 -21.60
N ASP A 271 -28.65 8.56 -21.28
CA ASP A 271 -29.92 7.97 -21.71
C ASP A 271 -31.14 8.69 -21.07
N GLU A 272 -31.08 9.06 -19.80
CA GLU A 272 -32.12 9.87 -19.13
C GLU A 272 -32.26 11.27 -19.71
N SER A 273 -31.12 11.89 -20.06
CA SER A 273 -31.07 13.22 -20.68
C SER A 273 -31.69 13.21 -22.08
N GLN A 274 -31.37 12.20 -22.90
CA GLN A 274 -31.94 12.02 -24.23
C GLN A 274 -33.43 11.64 -24.19
N GLY A 275 -33.85 10.80 -23.24
CA GLY A 275 -35.25 10.46 -23.01
C GLY A 275 -36.10 11.67 -22.59
N SER A 276 -35.53 12.59 -21.82
CA SER A 276 -36.19 13.83 -21.38
C SER A 276 -36.28 14.85 -22.52
N GLN A 277 -35.24 15.02 -23.34
CA GLN A 277 -35.26 15.91 -24.51
C GLN A 277 -36.26 15.44 -25.60
N ASN A 278 -36.41 14.13 -25.77
CA ASN A 278 -37.38 13.57 -26.73
C ASN A 278 -38.84 13.70 -26.27
N LYS A 279 -39.11 13.79 -24.97
CA LYS A 279 -40.46 14.10 -24.43
C LYS A 279 -40.83 15.58 -24.61
N VAL A 280 -39.86 16.49 -24.45
CA VAL A 280 -40.10 17.94 -24.61
C VAL A 280 -40.33 18.32 -26.08
N ARG A 281 -39.76 17.60 -27.04
CA ARG A 281 -39.97 17.83 -28.49
C ARG A 281 -41.27 17.26 -29.06
N ARG A 282 -42.07 16.55 -28.26
CA ARG A 282 -43.35 15.94 -28.68
C ARG A 282 -44.60 16.71 -28.20
N VAL A 283 -44.42 17.95 -27.76
CA VAL A 283 -45.52 18.86 -27.37
C VAL A 283 -45.63 19.98 -28.38
#